data_AF-A0A928TUF7-F1
#
_entry.id   AF-A0A928TUF7-F1
#
_cell.length_a   1.000
_cell.length_b   1.000
_cell.length_c   1.000
_cell.angle_alpha   90.00
_cell.angle_beta   90.00
_cell.angle_gamma   90.00
#
_symmetry.space_group_name_H-M   'P 1'
#
loop_
_entity.id
_entity.type
_entity.pdbx_description
1 polymer ?
#
loop_
_entity_poly.entity_id
_entity_poly.type
_entity_poly.pdbx_seq_one_letter_code
_entity_poly.pdbx_strand_id
1 'polypeptide(L)'
;MLDLNTLHLQDGSFVDETMREHQTDLLYQVQLANGDAAFIYFLFEHKSYPDPLVILQLLRYMVRFWEQQLKDGLPLAPIIPQVVYHGERPWNIPTDFHSLLKVPVVLHPYLPSFHYHLSDFSHLSDETIRGEIWLRVSL
;
A
#
# COMPACT_ATOMS: atom_id res chain seq x y z
N MET A 1 -3.67 17.34 4.86
CA MET A 1 -2.86 16.82 3.74
C MET A 1 -3.74 15.94 2.85
N LEU A 2 -4.42 14.94 3.42
CA LEU A 2 -5.49 14.15 2.78
C LEU A 2 -6.85 14.56 3.39
N ASP A 3 -7.91 14.61 2.60
CA ASP A 3 -9.29 14.76 3.08
C ASP A 3 -10.02 13.41 3.05
N LEU A 4 -10.06 12.73 4.19
CA LEU A 4 -10.62 11.38 4.32
C LEU A 4 -12.13 11.32 4.08
N ASN A 5 -12.84 12.45 4.09
CA ASN A 5 -14.26 12.48 3.74
C ASN A 5 -14.48 12.24 2.24
N THR A 6 -13.44 12.35 1.43
CA THR A 6 -13.46 12.15 -0.02
C THR A 6 -13.04 10.74 -0.43
N LEU A 7 -12.83 9.87 0.54
CA LEU A 7 -12.21 8.57 0.36
C LEU A 7 -13.17 7.64 -0.40
N HIS A 8 -12.77 7.21 -1.59
CA HIS A 8 -13.62 6.49 -2.54
C HIS A 8 -12.92 5.23 -3.05
N LEU A 9 -13.56 4.07 -2.88
CA LEU A 9 -13.04 2.79 -3.35
C LEU A 9 -13.01 2.78 -4.89
N GLN A 10 -11.87 2.45 -5.47
CA GLN A 10 -11.74 2.26 -6.92
C GLN A 10 -12.18 0.84 -7.29
N ASP A 11 -12.87 0.71 -8.42
CA ASP A 11 -13.32 -0.59 -8.91
C ASP A 11 -12.11 -1.51 -9.17
N GLY A 12 -12.19 -2.73 -8.62
CA GLY A 12 -11.10 -3.72 -8.65
C GLY A 12 -10.77 -4.30 -10.02
N SER A 13 -11.35 -3.78 -11.10
CA SER A 13 -11.07 -4.21 -12.49
C SER A 13 -9.63 -3.90 -12.92
N PHE A 14 -8.96 -2.97 -12.25
CA PHE A 14 -7.52 -2.72 -12.42
C PHE A 14 -6.65 -3.88 -11.89
N VAL A 15 -7.17 -4.66 -10.94
CA VAL A 15 -6.49 -5.81 -10.32
C VAL A 15 -6.78 -7.06 -11.16
N ASP A 16 -6.36 -7.03 -12.44
CA ASP A 16 -6.73 -8.03 -13.45
C ASP A 16 -6.06 -9.41 -13.23
N GLU A 17 -6.82 -10.46 -13.59
CA GLU A 17 -6.70 -11.94 -13.52
C GLU A 17 -5.57 -12.66 -12.74
N THR A 18 -4.36 -12.12 -12.70
CA THR A 18 -3.20 -12.71 -11.97
C THR A 18 -3.23 -12.48 -10.46
N MET A 19 -4.08 -11.58 -9.97
CA MET A 19 -4.20 -11.21 -8.56
C MET A 19 -5.44 -11.78 -7.85
N ARG A 20 -6.24 -12.61 -8.54
CA ARG A 20 -7.40 -13.29 -7.93
C ARG A 20 -7.03 -14.19 -6.73
N GLU A 21 -5.77 -14.55 -6.56
CA GLU A 21 -5.27 -15.27 -5.38
C GLU A 21 -5.13 -14.38 -4.12
N HIS A 22 -5.11 -13.05 -4.25
CA HIS A 22 -5.00 -12.08 -3.13
C HIS A 22 -6.23 -11.17 -3.12
N GLN A 23 -7.40 -11.77 -2.90
CA GLN A 23 -8.74 -11.19 -3.04
C GLN A 23 -9.06 -10.04 -2.04
N THR A 24 -8.07 -9.49 -1.34
CA THR A 24 -8.23 -8.55 -0.24
C THR A 24 -7.63 -7.17 -0.49
N ASP A 25 -6.85 -6.98 -1.56
CA ASP A 25 -6.18 -5.71 -1.79
C ASP A 25 -7.17 -4.62 -2.25
N LEU A 26 -7.09 -3.42 -1.65
CA LEU A 26 -8.03 -2.32 -1.89
C LEU A 26 -7.29 -1.07 -2.32
N LEU A 27 -7.82 -0.37 -3.33
CA LEU A 27 -7.31 0.92 -3.76
C LEU A 27 -8.36 1.99 -3.50
N TYR A 28 -8.02 2.98 -2.70
CA TYR A 28 -8.87 4.14 -2.45
C TYR A 28 -8.30 5.39 -3.07
N GLN A 29 -9.15 6.19 -3.70
CA GLN A 29 -8.83 7.55 -4.07
C GLN A 29 -9.17 8.48 -2.92
N VAL A 30 -8.36 9.51 -2.71
CA VAL A 30 -8.57 10.56 -1.71
C VAL A 30 -8.10 11.89 -2.29
N GLN A 31 -8.75 12.99 -1.94
CA GLN A 31 -8.33 14.32 -2.36
C GLN A 31 -7.27 14.87 -1.42
N LEU A 32 -6.28 15.53 -2.00
CA LEU A 32 -5.31 16.35 -1.30
C LEU A 32 -5.90 17.73 -1.00
N ALA A 33 -5.33 18.43 -0.03
CA ALA A 33 -5.81 19.77 0.38
C ALA A 33 -5.78 20.82 -0.74
N ASN A 34 -4.98 20.61 -1.79
CA ASN A 34 -4.89 21.46 -2.97
C ASN A 34 -5.89 21.07 -4.09
N GLY A 35 -6.71 20.03 -3.88
CA GLY A 35 -7.68 19.52 -4.84
C GLY A 35 -7.18 18.41 -5.76
N ASP A 36 -5.89 18.06 -5.71
CA ASP A 36 -5.33 16.97 -6.50
C ASP A 36 -5.76 15.60 -5.95
N ALA A 37 -5.79 14.57 -6.82
CA ALA A 37 -6.05 13.21 -6.38
C ALA A 37 -4.76 12.52 -5.88
N ALA A 38 -4.90 11.78 -4.80
CA ALA A 38 -3.93 10.80 -4.33
C ALA A 38 -4.63 9.46 -4.13
N PHE A 39 -3.85 8.39 -4.02
CA PHE A 39 -4.38 7.06 -3.81
C PHE A 39 -3.76 6.41 -2.58
N ILE A 40 -4.53 5.57 -1.90
CA ILE A 40 -4.07 4.72 -0.80
C ILE A 40 -4.25 3.27 -1.24
N TYR A 41 -3.14 2.55 -1.34
CA TYR A 41 -3.15 1.14 -1.69
C TYR A 41 -3.02 0.30 -0.42
N PHE A 42 -4.06 -0.46 -0.10
CA PHE A 42 -4.08 -1.38 1.03
C PHE A 42 -3.67 -2.78 0.59
N LEU A 43 -2.54 -3.25 1.11
CA LEU A 43 -2.08 -4.62 1.01
C LEU A 43 -2.38 -5.34 2.32
N PHE A 44 -3.23 -6.37 2.26
CA PHE A 44 -3.61 -7.14 3.45
C PHE A 44 -2.73 -8.39 3.56
N GLU A 45 -1.98 -8.47 4.66
CA GLU A 45 -1.04 -9.56 4.90
C GLU A 45 -1.51 -10.38 6.11
N HIS A 46 -2.01 -11.59 5.85
CA HIS A 46 -2.55 -12.53 6.84
C HIS A 46 -1.66 -13.77 7.06
N LYS A 47 -0.37 -13.70 6.70
CA LYS A 47 0.53 -14.86 6.74
C LYS A 47 1.10 -15.11 8.15
N SER A 48 1.39 -16.37 8.46
CA SER A 48 2.06 -16.80 9.70
C SER A 48 3.47 -16.24 9.89
N TYR A 49 4.10 -15.74 8.81
CA TYR A 49 5.39 -15.06 8.85
C TYR A 49 5.38 -13.84 7.90
N PRO A 50 5.87 -12.67 8.34
CA PRO A 50 6.01 -11.50 7.47
C PRO A 50 6.90 -11.76 6.25
N ASP A 51 6.39 -11.49 5.05
CA ASP A 51 7.14 -11.70 3.81
C ASP A 51 8.13 -10.53 3.55
N PRO A 52 9.45 -10.78 3.47
CA PRO A 52 10.44 -9.73 3.23
C PRO A 52 10.30 -9.05 1.86
N LEU A 53 9.56 -9.63 0.91
CA LEU A 53 9.35 -9.08 -0.42
C LEU A 53 8.10 -8.19 -0.53
N VAL A 54 7.38 -7.94 0.56
CA VAL A 54 6.19 -7.05 0.60
C VAL A 54 6.45 -5.71 -0.06
N ILE A 55 7.62 -5.11 0.17
CA ILE A 55 7.93 -3.80 -0.41
C ILE A 55 8.17 -3.85 -1.93
N LEU A 56 8.67 -4.97 -2.46
CA LEU A 56 8.77 -5.20 -3.90
C LEU A 56 7.40 -5.46 -4.53
N GLN A 57 6.54 -6.19 -3.82
CA GLN A 57 5.15 -6.40 -4.21
C GLN A 57 4.38 -5.08 -4.33
N LEU A 58 4.53 -4.18 -3.34
CA LEU A 58 3.95 -2.84 -3.37
C LEU A 58 4.43 -2.04 -4.58
N LEU A 59 5.75 -2.03 -4.85
CA LEU A 59 6.29 -1.33 -6.03
C LEU A 59 5.66 -1.84 -7.34
N ARG A 60 5.51 -3.17 -7.48
CA ARG A 60 4.87 -3.77 -8.66
C ARG A 60 3.43 -3.29 -8.84
N TYR A 61 2.68 -3.13 -7.76
CA TYR A 61 1.30 -2.65 -7.82
C TYR A 61 1.21 -1.17 -8.14
N MET A 62 2.09 -0.36 -7.56
CA MET A 62 2.19 1.06 -7.87
C MET A 62 2.49 1.28 -9.36
N VAL A 63 3.46 0.55 -9.91
CA VAL A 63 3.82 0.65 -11.33
C VAL A 63 2.66 0.23 -12.23
N ARG A 64 2.01 -0.91 -11.94
CA ARG A 64 0.84 -1.33 -12.73
C ARG A 64 -0.25 -0.26 -12.71
N PHE A 65 -0.49 0.39 -11.57
CA PHE A 65 -1.55 1.40 -11.45
C PHE A 65 -1.24 2.62 -12.30
N TRP A 66 0.01 3.09 -12.24
CA TRP A 66 0.48 4.15 -13.11
C TRP A 66 0.40 3.80 -14.60
N GLU A 67 0.73 2.57 -14.98
CA GLU A 67 0.54 2.10 -16.36
C GLU A 67 -0.92 2.17 -16.80
N GLN A 68 -1.86 1.85 -15.92
CA GLN A 68 -3.29 1.98 -16.21
C GLN A 68 -3.71 3.44 -16.34
N GLN A 69 -3.28 4.33 -15.42
CA GLN A 69 -3.57 5.76 -15.53
C GLN A 69 -3.11 6.32 -16.88
N LEU A 70 -1.92 5.94 -17.34
CA LEU A 70 -1.41 6.35 -18.64
C LEU A 70 -2.25 5.82 -19.80
N LYS A 71 -2.72 4.56 -19.74
CA LYS A 71 -3.63 3.98 -20.76
C LYS A 71 -4.95 4.74 -20.82
N ASP A 72 -5.45 5.20 -19.69
CA ASP A 72 -6.70 5.96 -19.58
C ASP A 72 -6.52 7.45 -19.90
N GLY A 73 -5.31 7.89 -20.27
CA GLY A 73 -5.00 9.29 -20.58
C GLY A 73 -4.98 10.20 -19.35
N LEU A 74 -4.85 9.63 -18.15
CA LEU A 74 -4.79 10.34 -16.88
C LEU A 74 -3.34 10.64 -16.48
N PRO A 75 -3.09 11.76 -15.76
CA PRO A 75 -1.79 12.01 -15.17
C PRO A 75 -1.48 11.00 -14.05
N LEU A 76 -0.20 10.75 -13.82
CA LEU A 76 0.24 9.93 -12.70
C LEU A 76 -0.08 10.62 -11.37
N ALA A 77 -0.71 9.88 -10.47
CA ALA A 77 -1.04 10.35 -9.13
C ALA A 77 -0.16 9.67 -8.07
N PRO A 78 0.15 10.36 -6.96
CA PRO A 78 0.87 9.75 -5.85
C PRO A 78 0.05 8.60 -5.23
N ILE A 79 0.74 7.54 -4.82
CA ILE A 79 0.17 6.38 -4.14
C ILE A 79 0.85 6.24 -2.79
N ILE A 80 0.05 6.09 -1.74
CA ILE A 80 0.46 5.83 -0.37
C ILE A 80 0.27 4.33 -0.11
N PRO A 81 1.35 3.54 -0.07
CA PRO A 81 1.23 2.11 0.22
C PRO A 81 1.01 1.90 1.73
N GLN A 82 -0.07 1.20 2.06
CA GLN A 82 -0.49 0.84 3.40
C GLN A 82 -0.52 -0.69 3.51
N VAL A 83 0.32 -1.24 4.38
CA VAL A 83 0.26 -2.65 4.77
C VAL A 83 -0.64 -2.75 5.98
N VAL A 84 -1.64 -3.63 5.89
CA VAL A 84 -2.50 -4.04 6.99
C VAL A 84 -2.06 -5.44 7.37
N TYR A 85 -1.39 -5.55 8.53
CA TYR A 85 -0.86 -6.83 8.98
C TYR A 85 -1.73 -7.41 10.10
N HIS A 86 -2.16 -8.65 9.92
CA HIS A 86 -2.83 -9.43 10.96
C HIS A 86 -2.29 -10.85 10.91
N GLY A 87 -1.15 -11.07 11.56
CA GLY A 87 -0.52 -12.38 11.67
C GLY A 87 -0.06 -12.70 13.10
N GLU A 88 0.42 -13.92 13.30
CA GLU A 88 0.73 -14.45 14.64
C GLU A 88 2.06 -13.95 15.24
N ARG A 89 2.95 -13.40 14.41
CA ARG A 89 4.31 -13.01 14.82
C ARG A 89 4.49 -11.50 14.72
N PRO A 90 5.37 -10.89 15.52
CA PRO A 90 5.66 -9.46 15.38
C PRO A 90 6.16 -9.12 13.98
N TRP A 91 5.68 -8.01 13.42
CA TRP A 91 6.23 -7.49 12.17
C TRP A 91 7.68 -7.04 12.36
N ASN A 92 8.59 -7.57 11.54
CA ASN A 92 10.02 -7.29 11.61
C ASN A 92 10.62 -6.88 10.25
N ILE A 93 9.76 -6.63 9.25
CA ILE A 93 10.19 -6.24 7.91
C ILE A 93 10.36 -4.71 7.87
N PRO A 94 11.51 -4.19 7.40
CA PRO A 94 11.69 -2.76 7.22
C PRO A 94 10.64 -2.14 6.28
N THR A 95 10.33 -0.86 6.51
CA THR A 95 9.33 -0.11 5.74
C THR A 95 9.90 0.68 4.57
N ASP A 96 11.21 0.83 4.49
CA ASP A 96 11.96 1.58 3.47
C ASP A 96 12.46 0.66 2.34
N PHE A 97 12.34 1.09 1.09
CA PHE A 97 12.73 0.27 -0.07
C PHE A 97 14.23 0.00 -0.13
N HIS A 98 15.07 0.94 0.29
CA HIS A 98 16.53 0.72 0.28
C HIS A 98 16.93 -0.46 1.17
N SER A 99 16.18 -0.73 2.24
CA SER A 99 16.42 -1.87 3.13
C SER A 99 16.28 -3.24 2.45
N LEU A 100 15.60 -3.32 1.30
CA LEU A 100 15.50 -4.55 0.50
C LEU A 100 16.85 -4.94 -0.12
N LEU A 101 17.69 -3.96 -0.48
CA LEU A 101 18.94 -4.17 -1.21
C LEU A 101 20.13 -3.75 -0.34
N LYS A 102 20.98 -4.73 0.02
CA LYS A 102 22.20 -4.47 0.78
C LYS A 102 23.30 -3.92 -0.14
N VAL A 103 23.23 -2.63 -0.44
CA VAL A 103 24.16 -1.93 -1.33
C VAL A 103 24.84 -0.75 -0.63
N PRO A 104 26.02 -0.30 -1.10
CA PRO A 104 26.65 0.90 -0.57
C PRO A 104 25.77 2.16 -0.79
N VAL A 105 25.83 3.12 0.13
CA VAL A 105 25.02 4.36 0.11
C VAL A 105 25.16 5.14 -1.21
N VAL A 106 26.32 5.08 -1.86
CA VAL A 106 26.55 5.72 -3.17
C VAL A 106 25.59 5.21 -4.26
N LEU A 107 25.00 4.03 -4.09
CA LEU A 107 24.03 3.46 -5.03
C LEU A 107 22.57 3.82 -4.70
N HIS A 108 22.26 4.41 -3.55
CA HIS A 108 20.89 4.78 -3.19
C HIS A 108 20.18 5.69 -4.21
N PRO A 109 20.84 6.67 -4.87
CA PRO A 109 20.18 7.49 -5.89
C PRO A 109 19.65 6.72 -7.12
N TYR A 110 20.06 5.47 -7.31
CA TYR A 110 19.60 4.60 -8.40
C TYR A 110 18.51 3.62 -7.97
N LEU A 111 18.08 3.67 -6.71
CA LEU A 111 17.02 2.84 -6.17
C LEU A 111 15.70 3.62 -6.07
N PRO A 112 14.55 2.94 -6.14
CA PRO A 112 13.27 3.52 -5.72
C PRO A 112 13.36 4.02 -4.27
N SER A 113 12.90 5.24 -4.05
CA SER A 113 12.87 5.87 -2.74
C SER A 113 11.43 6.07 -2.29
N PHE A 114 10.90 5.11 -1.53
CA PHE A 114 9.59 5.21 -0.89
C PHE A 114 9.53 4.37 0.39
N HIS A 115 8.52 4.66 1.20
CA HIS A 115 8.19 3.89 2.40
C HIS A 115 6.75 3.39 2.30
N TYR A 116 6.44 2.29 2.98
CA TYR A 116 5.05 1.92 3.28
C TYR A 116 4.70 2.18 4.74
N HIS A 117 3.41 2.46 4.96
CA HIS A 117 2.84 2.58 6.28
C HIS A 117 2.39 1.20 6.76
N LEU A 118 2.77 0.82 7.98
CA LEU A 118 2.33 -0.41 8.61
C LEU A 118 1.22 -0.13 9.62
N SER A 119 0.08 -0.78 9.45
CA SER A 119 -0.93 -0.92 10.48
C SER A 119 -0.91 -2.35 10.99
N ASP A 120 -0.23 -2.56 12.11
CA ASP A 120 -0.14 -3.86 12.77
C ASP A 120 -1.33 -4.08 13.70
N PHE A 121 -2.11 -5.11 13.39
CA PHE A 121 -3.30 -5.55 14.11
C PHE A 121 -3.13 -6.97 14.67
N SER A 122 -1.92 -7.51 14.77
CA SER A 122 -1.63 -8.86 15.32
C SER A 122 -2.22 -9.11 16.73
N HIS A 123 -2.60 -8.06 17.44
CA HIS A 123 -3.17 -8.11 18.79
C HIS A 123 -4.71 -7.97 18.84
N LEU A 124 -5.37 -7.76 17.71
CA LEU A 124 -6.81 -7.59 17.62
C LEU A 124 -7.49 -8.87 17.13
N SER A 125 -8.73 -9.12 17.56
CA SER A 125 -9.56 -10.15 16.96
C SER A 125 -10.13 -9.69 15.61
N ASP A 126 -10.43 -10.63 14.71
CA ASP A 126 -10.98 -10.36 13.37
C ASP A 126 -12.19 -9.40 13.38
N GLU A 127 -13.02 -9.48 14.42
CA GLU A 127 -14.23 -8.65 14.57
C GLU A 127 -13.93 -7.16 14.80
N THR A 128 -12.75 -6.81 15.31
CA THR A 128 -12.37 -5.42 15.69
C THR A 128 -11.61 -4.70 14.56
N ILE A 129 -11.02 -5.45 13.63
CA ILE A 129 -10.07 -4.93 12.63
C ILE A 129 -10.74 -3.91 11.68
N ARG A 130 -11.98 -4.14 11.25
CA ARG A 130 -12.64 -3.27 10.25
C ARG A 130 -12.85 -1.82 10.72
N GLY A 131 -13.13 -1.60 12.01
CA GLY A 131 -13.31 -0.26 12.57
C GLY A 131 -11.98 0.46 12.83
N GLU A 132 -10.99 -0.28 13.30
CA GLU A 132 -9.67 0.25 13.69
C GLU A 132 -8.77 0.60 12.50
N ILE A 133 -8.94 -0.05 11.34
CA ILE A 133 -8.23 0.31 10.09
C ILE A 133 -8.46 1.78 9.76
N TRP A 134 -9.70 2.25 9.81
CA TRP A 134 -10.04 3.61 9.45
C TRP A 134 -9.48 4.66 10.40
N LEU A 135 -9.29 4.32 11.69
CA LEU A 135 -8.69 5.20 12.70
C LEU A 135 -7.18 5.35 12.56
N ARG A 136 -6.49 4.37 11.96
CA ARG A 136 -5.02 4.42 11.79
C ARG A 136 -4.57 4.96 10.44
N VAL A 137 -5.45 4.93 9.43
CA VAL A 137 -5.22 5.53 8.11
C VAL A 137 -5.39 7.06 8.16
N SER A 138 -6.06 7.58 9.19
CA SER A 138 -6.49 8.97 9.27
C SER A 138 -5.42 9.99 9.69
N LEU A 139 -4.16 9.80 9.24
CA LEU A 139 -2.98 10.64 9.52
C LEU A 139 -3.26 12.09 9.97
#